data_AF-A0A1G8AVP8-F1
#
_entry.id   AF-A0A1G8AVP8-F1
#
_cell.length_a   1.000
_cell.length_b   1.000
_cell.length_c   1.000
_cell.angle_alpha   90.00
_cell.angle_beta   90.00
_cell.angle_gamma   90.00
#
_symmetry.space_group_name_H-M   'P 1'
#
loop_
_entity.id
_entity.type
_entity.pdbx_description
1 polymer ?
#
loop_
_entity_poly.entity_id
_entity_poly.type
_entity_poly.pdbx_seq_one_letter_code
_entity_poly.pdbx_strand_id
1 'polypeptide(L)'
;DFGRCQSVHFSAQIASFTLIMMQYNILCTVKRFEAYETVGALFRDTTGNTLELSASDRIWELILDTILEIAEMISADVSELLSAVIDANPKFHKLYQMYKLVA
;
A
#
# COMPACT_ATOMS: atom_id res chain seq x y z
N ASP A 1 33.86 26.24 19.01
CA ASP A 1 33.34 27.55 18.54
C ASP A 1 33.12 27.64 17.02
N PHE A 2 32.39 26.71 16.40
CA PHE A 2 32.21 26.68 14.94
C PHE A 2 30.73 26.75 14.55
N GLY A 3 30.23 27.94 14.22
CA GLY A 3 28.88 28.11 13.64
C GLY A 3 28.19 29.45 13.88
N ARG A 4 28.68 30.29 14.80
CA ARG A 4 28.10 31.63 15.06
C ARG A 4 29.01 32.74 14.53
N CYS A 5 28.39 33.82 14.02
CA CYS A 5 29.09 35.04 13.61
C CYS A 5 29.87 35.62 14.80
N GLN A 6 31.20 35.73 14.65
CA GLN A 6 32.10 36.31 15.64
C GLN A 6 32.38 37.80 15.38
N SER A 7 31.67 38.41 14.42
CA SER A 7 31.84 39.82 14.10
C SER A 7 31.24 40.70 15.19
N VAL A 8 32.01 41.71 15.60
CA VAL A 8 31.56 42.74 16.56
C VAL A 8 30.59 43.74 15.92
N HIS A 9 30.45 43.73 14.58
CA HIS A 9 29.54 44.61 13.88
C HIS A 9 28.11 44.06 13.88
N PHE A 10 27.17 44.87 14.36
CA PHE A 10 25.76 44.52 14.44
C PHE A 10 25.18 44.08 13.08
N SER A 11 25.47 44.81 12.00
CA SER A 11 24.99 44.47 10.65
C SER A 11 25.46 43.10 10.18
N ALA A 12 26.69 42.70 10.53
CA ALA A 12 27.22 41.38 10.19
C ALA A 12 26.55 40.26 11.01
N GLN A 13 26.16 40.53 12.26
CA GLN A 13 25.39 39.59 13.08
C GLN A 13 23.97 39.42 12.54
N ILE A 14 23.30 40.52 12.15
CA ILE A 14 21.96 40.48 11.53
C ILE A 14 22.01 39.69 10.22
N ALA A 15 22.96 39.99 9.34
CA ALA A 15 23.10 39.27 8.07
C ALA A 15 23.35 37.76 8.28
N SER A 16 24.20 37.40 9.26
CA SER A 16 24.45 36.00 9.58
C SER A 16 23.21 35.28 10.10
N PHE A 17 22.41 35.92 10.97
CA PHE A 17 21.17 35.33 11.45
C PHE A 17 20.15 35.15 10.32
N THR A 18 20.01 36.16 9.45
CA THR A 18 19.15 36.08 8.27
C THR A 18 19.56 34.93 7.34
N LEU A 19 20.86 34.74 7.10
CA LEU A 19 21.35 33.63 6.27
C LEU A 19 21.03 32.25 6.88
N ILE A 20 21.21 32.09 8.19
CA ILE A 20 20.87 30.84 8.88
C ILE A 20 19.37 30.56 8.78
N MET A 21 18.54 31.59 8.95
CA MET A 21 17.08 31.46 8.81
C MET A 21 16.68 31.04 7.39
N MET A 22 17.29 31.61 6.36
CA MET A 22 17.04 31.22 4.96
C MET A 22 17.46 29.77 4.71
N GLN A 23 18.62 29.34 5.19
CA GLN A 23 19.08 27.96 5.07
C GLN A 23 18.13 26.98 5.77
N TYR A 24 17.67 27.32 6.99
CA TYR A 24 16.69 26.54 7.71
C TYR A 24 15.38 26.40 6.92
N ASN A 25 14.86 27.50 6.36
CA ASN A 25 13.63 27.47 5.57
C ASN A 25 13.77 26.59 4.31
N ILE A 26 14.92 26.64 3.64
CA ILE A 26 15.21 25.80 2.48
C ILE A 26 15.24 24.32 2.90
N LEU A 27 16.00 23.97 3.93
CA LEU A 27 16.10 22.59 4.42
C LEU A 27 14.75 22.05 4.91
N CYS A 28 13.98 22.88 5.60
CA CYS A 28 12.63 22.53 6.05
C CYS A 28 11.68 22.29 4.87
N THR A 29 11.81 23.09 3.81
CA THR A 29 11.05 22.91 2.56
C THR A 29 11.41 21.60 1.88
N VAL A 30 12.71 21.29 1.73
CA VAL A 30 13.18 20.03 1.15
C VAL A 30 12.67 18.83 1.97
N LYS A 31 12.85 18.87 3.29
CA LYS A 31 12.33 17.83 4.19
C LYS A 31 10.83 17.61 4.03
N ARG A 32 10.07 18.70 3.86
CA ARG A 32 8.62 18.63 3.65
C ARG A 32 8.28 17.96 2.31
N PHE A 33 8.97 18.30 1.23
CA PHE A 33 8.78 17.65 -0.08
C PHE A 33 9.11 16.16 -0.04
N GLU A 34 10.25 15.79 0.53
CA GLU A 34 10.67 14.39 0.66
C GLU A 34 9.69 13.58 1.51
N ALA A 35 9.21 14.15 2.62
CA ALA A 35 8.21 13.51 3.46
C ALA A 35 6.88 13.28 2.71
N TYR A 36 6.41 14.25 1.93
CA TYR A 36 5.19 14.07 1.13
C TYR A 36 5.36 13.06 0.01
N GLU A 37 6.51 13.01 -0.67
CA GLU A 37 6.77 12.00 -1.70
C GLU A 37 6.82 10.60 -1.09
N THR A 38 7.46 10.45 0.07
CA THR A 38 7.53 9.17 0.79
C THR A 38 6.15 8.69 1.22
N VAL A 39 5.34 9.57 1.81
CA VAL A 39 3.97 9.24 2.23
C VAL A 39 3.08 8.96 1.01
N GLY A 40 3.20 9.74 -0.07
CA GLY A 40 2.48 9.52 -1.31
C GLY A 40 2.84 8.18 -1.96
N ALA A 41 4.12 7.80 -1.96
CA ALA A 41 4.57 6.50 -2.44
C ALA A 41 3.97 5.35 -1.63
N LEU A 42 3.97 5.45 -0.30
CA LEU A 42 3.36 4.45 0.59
C LEU A 42 1.85 4.29 0.33
N PHE A 43 1.12 5.40 0.16
CA PHE A 43 -0.32 5.35 -0.15
C PHE A 43 -0.59 4.74 -1.52
N ARG A 44 0.22 5.06 -2.55
CA ARG A 44 0.09 4.46 -3.88
C ARG A 44 0.31 2.94 -3.83
N ASP A 45 1.35 2.49 -3.15
CA ASP A 45 1.65 1.07 -2.97
C ASP A 45 0.51 0.35 -2.21
N THR A 46 0.10 0.90 -1.06
CA THR A 46 -1.01 0.35 -0.27
C THR A 46 -2.32 0.30 -1.06
N THR A 47 -2.63 1.34 -1.84
CA THR A 47 -3.84 1.39 -2.67
C THR A 47 -3.77 0.37 -3.81
N GLY A 48 -2.60 0.20 -4.44
CA GLY A 48 -2.37 -0.83 -5.45
C GLY A 48 -2.59 -2.23 -4.90
N ASN A 49 -1.96 -2.55 -3.78
CA ASN A 49 -2.11 -3.84 -3.10
C ASN A 49 -3.57 -4.10 -2.67
N THR A 50 -4.27 -3.07 -2.18
CA THR A 50 -5.69 -3.16 -1.82
C THR A 50 -6.58 -3.40 -3.04
N LEU A 51 -6.28 -2.75 -4.17
CA LEU A 51 -7.02 -2.95 -5.42
C LEU A 51 -6.83 -4.38 -5.96
N GLU A 52 -5.60 -4.88 -5.95
CA GLU A 52 -5.29 -6.27 -6.34
C GLU A 52 -6.01 -7.29 -5.45
N LEU A 53 -6.08 -7.04 -4.14
CA LEU A 53 -6.85 -7.87 -3.21
C LEU A 53 -8.33 -7.85 -3.55
N SER A 54 -8.91 -6.66 -3.77
CA SER A 54 -10.33 -6.52 -4.13
C SER A 54 -10.70 -7.19 -5.45
N ALA A 55 -9.78 -7.21 -6.42
CA ALA A 55 -9.98 -7.92 -7.68
C ALA A 55 -9.94 -9.44 -7.47
N SER A 56 -9.03 -9.91 -6.62
CA SER A 56 -8.92 -11.33 -6.26
C SER A 56 -10.17 -11.83 -5.53
N ASP A 57 -10.68 -11.04 -4.58
CA ASP A 57 -11.91 -11.35 -3.84
C ASP A 57 -13.12 -11.43 -4.79
N ARG A 58 -13.27 -10.47 -5.71
CA ARG A 58 -14.36 -10.47 -6.70
C ARG A 58 -14.29 -11.65 -7.67
N ILE A 59 -13.09 -12.07 -8.08
CA ILE A 59 -12.91 -13.26 -8.92
C ILE A 59 -13.31 -14.52 -8.15
N TRP A 60 -12.95 -14.60 -6.87
CA TRP A 60 -13.29 -15.74 -6.03
C TRP A 60 -14.80 -15.85 -5.76
N GLU A 61 -15.47 -14.74 -5.47
CA GLU A 61 -16.93 -14.67 -5.36
C GLU A 61 -17.61 -15.18 -6.64
N LEU A 62 -17.17 -14.72 -7.81
CA LEU A 62 -17.72 -15.16 -9.09
C LEU A 62 -17.52 -16.67 -9.33
N ILE A 63 -16.39 -17.24 -8.91
CA ILE A 63 -16.16 -18.69 -8.98
C ILE A 63 -17.14 -19.42 -8.06
N LEU A 64 -17.32 -18.98 -6.82
CA LEU A 64 -18.26 -19.60 -5.88
C LEU A 64 -19.69 -19.54 -6.39
N ASP A 65 -20.12 -18.39 -6.91
CA ASP A 65 -21.45 -18.21 -7.49
C ASP A 65 -21.69 -19.17 -8.66
N THR A 66 -20.71 -19.33 -9.57
CA THR A 66 -20.85 -20.29 -10.67
C THR A 66 -20.93 -21.74 -10.20
N ILE A 67 -20.19 -22.11 -9.15
CA ILE A 67 -20.24 -23.46 -8.58
C ILE A 67 -21.60 -23.70 -7.91
N LEU A 68 -22.14 -22.70 -7.21
CA LEU A 68 -23.48 -22.75 -6.62
C LEU A 68 -24.55 -22.96 -7.68
N GLU A 69 -24.53 -22.19 -8.76
CA GLU A 69 -25.48 -22.34 -9.87
C GLU A 69 -25.39 -23.73 -10.53
N ILE A 70 -24.18 -24.25 -10.74
CA ILE A 70 -23.97 -25.59 -11.30
C ILE A 70 -24.50 -26.65 -10.34
N ALA A 71 -24.22 -26.55 -9.04
CA ALA A 71 -24.66 -27.49 -8.03
C ALA A 71 -26.20 -27.53 -7.93
N GLU A 72 -26.86 -26.38 -8.00
CA GLU A 72 -28.32 -26.28 -8.06
C GLU A 72 -28.87 -26.95 -9.34
N MET A 73 -28.25 -26.69 -10.49
CA MET A 73 -28.66 -27.26 -11.78
C MET A 73 -28.61 -28.79 -11.80
N ILE A 74 -27.59 -29.38 -11.16
CA ILE A 74 -27.40 -30.83 -11.10
C ILE A 74 -27.96 -31.45 -9.81
N SER A 75 -28.58 -30.65 -8.93
CA SER A 75 -29.05 -31.06 -7.59
C SER A 75 -27.99 -31.80 -6.77
N ALA A 76 -26.73 -31.35 -6.86
CA ALA A 76 -25.62 -31.88 -6.07
C ALA A 76 -25.33 -31.01 -4.85
N ASP A 77 -24.67 -31.60 -3.86
CA ASP A 77 -24.17 -30.84 -2.72
C ASP A 77 -23.01 -29.91 -3.15
N VAL A 78 -23.14 -28.64 -2.82
CA VAL A 78 -22.18 -27.58 -3.19
C VAL A 78 -20.82 -27.82 -2.57
N SER A 79 -20.78 -28.30 -1.32
CA SER A 79 -19.53 -28.53 -0.58
C SER A 79 -18.76 -29.71 -1.18
N GLU A 80 -19.47 -30.79 -1.54
CA GLU A 80 -18.89 -31.91 -2.27
C GLU A 80 -18.39 -31.51 -3.66
N LEU A 81 -19.15 -30.69 -4.40
CA LEU A 81 -18.74 -30.20 -5.71
C LEU A 81 -17.49 -29.31 -5.62
N LEU A 82 -17.45 -28.38 -4.66
CA LEU A 82 -16.33 -27.47 -4.44
C LEU A 82 -15.05 -28.23 -4.06
N SER A 83 -15.15 -29.20 -3.14
CA SER A 83 -14.02 -30.04 -2.76
C SER A 83 -13.52 -30.89 -3.93
N ALA A 84 -14.42 -31.46 -4.73
CA ALA A 84 -14.05 -32.19 -5.94
C ALA A 84 -13.33 -31.30 -6.97
N VAL A 85 -13.75 -30.04 -7.16
CA VAL A 85 -13.11 -29.08 -8.07
C VAL A 85 -11.71 -28.67 -7.57
N ILE A 86 -11.57 -28.44 -6.26
CA ILE A 86 -10.29 -28.11 -5.62
C ILE A 86 -9.30 -29.27 -5.75
N ASP A 87 -9.75 -30.49 -5.50
CA ASP A 87 -8.91 -31.70 -5.55
C ASP A 87 -8.58 -32.13 -6.98
N ALA A 88 -9.48 -31.87 -7.93
CA ALA A 88 -9.26 -32.16 -9.35
C ALA A 88 -8.18 -31.28 -9.99
N ASN A 89 -7.91 -30.10 -9.43
CA ASN A 89 -6.99 -29.15 -10.05
C ASN A 89 -6.06 -28.44 -9.03
N PRO A 90 -4.74 -28.68 -9.10
CA PRO A 90 -3.78 -28.10 -8.15
C PRO A 90 -3.72 -26.56 -8.20
N LYS A 91 -4.20 -25.93 -9.29
CA LYS A 91 -4.30 -24.47 -9.37
C LYS A 91 -5.46 -23.94 -8.52
N PHE A 92 -6.60 -24.62 -8.51
CA PHE A 92 -7.73 -24.26 -7.64
C PHE A 92 -7.37 -24.46 -6.17
N HIS A 93 -6.59 -25.48 -5.85
CA HIS A 93 -6.02 -25.64 -4.51
C HIS A 93 -5.18 -24.43 -4.09
N LYS A 94 -4.30 -23.93 -4.96
CA LYS A 94 -3.53 -22.72 -4.68
C LYS A 94 -4.41 -21.48 -4.49
N LEU A 95 -5.41 -21.28 -5.35
CA LEU A 95 -6.36 -20.17 -5.23
C LEU A 95 -7.13 -20.22 -3.91
N TYR A 96 -7.61 -21.40 -3.52
CA TYR A 96 -8.30 -21.62 -2.24
C TYR A 96 -7.39 -21.31 -1.03
N GLN A 97 -6.13 -21.74 -1.07
CA GLN A 97 -5.16 -21.43 -0.01
C GLN A 97 -4.85 -19.93 0.07
N MET A 98 -4.75 -19.23 -1.07
CA MET A 98 -4.53 -17.79 -1.09
C MET A 98 -5.72 -17.03 -0.47
N TYR A 99 -6.95 -17.43 -0.78
CA TYR A 99 -8.15 -16.86 -0.15
C TYR A 99 -8.20 -17.13 1.36
N LYS A 100 -7.93 -18.37 1.80
CA LYS A 100 -7.95 -18.76 3.22
C LYS A 100 -6.91 -18.02 4.08
N LEU A 101 -5.83 -17.52 3.48
CA LEU A 101 -4.81 -16.75 4.20
C LEU A 101 -5.17 -15.27 4.35
N VAL A 102 -6.11 -14.78 3.54
CA VAL A 102 -6.58 -13.38 3.54
C VAL A 102 -7.81 -13.19 4.43
N ALA A 103 -8.69 -14.20 4.50
CA ALA A 103 -9.88 -14.23 5.36
C ALA A 103 -9.56 -14.60 6.83
#